data_AF-A0A3N5K5Z6-F1
#
_entry.id   AF-A0A3N5K5Z6-F1
#
_cell.length_a   1.000
_cell.length_b   1.000
_cell.length_c   1.000
_cell.angle_alpha   90.00
_cell.angle_beta   90.00
_cell.angle_gamma   90.00
#
_symmetry.space_group_name_H-M   'P 1'
#
loop_
_entity.id
_entity.type
_entity.pdbx_description
1 polymer ?
#
loop_
_entity_poly.entity_id
_entity_poly.type
_entity_poly.pdbx_seq_one_letter_code
_entity_poly.pdbx_strand_id
1 'polypeptide(L)'
;MKHLLNILFLFSILFTPLFAQKQVVVVKDYWETSAEGTLNDAVTAAINAGTLSNTIFKLKPYGTYVLNGSIITPPGQTLEITADDAGNTQLTAPPMICWTASTAPSKTYLFDIAGSVKMKNVTIMWASLDGTRYTSTIRIGDSATVAGGRCEFENVMFDLIQQASSGAIQPFATHFKGYFKNCYWRNGTDAHFRYYSRAVSVPFDAQGIHIDTLSFENCTFANLGYVYMQEKGVYGDNVFFNHCTFYNIVMFTLESGWWHNMYVTNSLFINTFMFGYVPVAADGVNGGTISIAPIDTSTALGNGFGFVPDWSPKDGVADFTEKERHILFVNNCYKLDPWLIDWMGYGPNGSPYSKDK
;
A
#
# COMPACT_ATOMS: atom_id res chain seq x y z
N MET A 1 28.28 -26.60 46.62
CA MET A 1 26.96 -26.36 45.99
C MET A 1 26.46 -24.92 46.11
N LYS A 2 26.38 -24.32 47.31
CA LYS A 2 25.87 -22.93 47.47
C LYS A 2 26.66 -21.88 46.67
N HIS A 3 27.99 -21.97 46.64
CA HIS A 3 28.82 -21.05 45.85
C HIS A 3 28.69 -21.24 44.33
N LEU A 4 28.46 -22.47 43.86
CA LEU A 4 28.22 -22.77 42.45
C LEU A 4 26.86 -22.21 41.98
N LEU A 5 25.83 -22.36 42.82
CA LEU A 5 24.49 -21.79 42.61
C LEU A 5 24.53 -20.26 42.58
N ASN A 6 25.29 -19.62 43.46
CA ASN A 6 25.43 -18.15 43.47
C ASN A 6 26.14 -17.62 42.21
N ILE A 7 27.13 -18.35 41.70
CA ILE A 7 27.83 -17.99 40.45
C ILE A 7 26.92 -18.16 39.24
N LEU A 8 26.13 -19.25 39.18
CA LEU A 8 25.13 -19.47 38.14
C LEU A 8 24.03 -18.41 38.16
N PHE A 9 23.61 -17.98 39.36
CA PHE A 9 22.61 -16.93 39.53
C PHE A 9 23.14 -15.55 39.11
N LEU A 10 24.42 -15.24 39.40
CA LEU A 10 25.08 -14.04 38.89
C LEU A 10 25.24 -14.06 37.36
N PHE A 11 25.60 -15.22 36.79
CA PHE A 11 25.67 -15.39 35.34
C PHE A 11 24.28 -15.21 34.70
N SER A 12 23.21 -15.76 35.25
CA SER A 12 21.86 -15.55 34.71
C SER A 12 21.38 -14.11 34.76
N ILE A 13 21.87 -13.29 35.70
CA ILE A 13 21.55 -11.86 35.78
C ILE A 13 22.39 -11.05 34.79
N LEU A 14 23.68 -11.39 34.63
CA LEU A 14 24.60 -10.75 33.68
C LEU A 14 24.32 -11.13 32.21
N PHE A 15 23.62 -12.23 31.97
CA PHE A 15 23.15 -12.69 30.66
C PHE A 15 21.68 -12.38 30.41
N THR A 16 21.04 -11.51 31.20
CA THR A 16 19.83 -10.86 30.69
C THR A 16 20.25 -10.13 29.41
N PRO A 17 19.67 -10.47 28.24
CA PRO A 17 19.90 -9.64 27.08
C PRO A 17 19.43 -8.26 27.52
N LEU A 18 20.33 -7.27 27.49
CA LEU A 18 19.89 -5.89 27.31
C LEU A 18 19.00 -5.97 26.06
N PHE A 19 17.68 -6.03 26.27
CA PHE A 19 16.75 -5.77 25.19
C PHE A 19 17.17 -4.40 24.71
N ALA A 20 17.75 -4.35 23.51
CA ALA A 20 18.19 -3.11 22.91
C ALA A 20 16.93 -2.23 22.77
N GLN A 21 16.71 -1.38 23.77
CA GLN A 21 15.58 -0.50 23.80
C GLN A 21 15.79 0.49 22.67
N LYS A 22 14.88 0.49 21.69
CA LYS A 22 14.96 1.45 20.60
C LYS A 22 14.93 2.86 21.18
N GLN A 23 15.78 3.72 20.64
CA GLN A 23 15.79 5.14 20.95
C GLN A 23 14.49 5.76 20.42
N VAL A 24 13.78 6.53 21.25
CA VAL A 24 12.62 7.30 20.79
C VAL A 24 13.06 8.74 20.52
N VAL A 25 12.83 9.22 19.31
CA VAL A 25 13.04 10.61 18.90
C VAL A 25 11.68 11.25 18.70
N VAL A 26 11.33 12.22 19.55
CA VAL A 26 10.12 13.04 19.36
C VAL A 26 10.41 14.07 18.28
N VAL A 27 9.69 14.00 17.17
CA VAL A 27 9.86 14.91 16.05
C VAL A 27 9.01 16.15 16.29
N LYS A 28 9.62 17.33 16.21
CA LYS A 28 8.90 18.61 16.30
C LYS A 28 8.05 18.82 15.06
N ASP A 29 6.84 19.33 15.24
CA ASP A 29 5.95 19.60 14.11
C ASP A 29 6.23 20.96 13.43
N TYR A 30 5.56 21.21 12.32
CA TYR A 30 5.64 22.46 11.56
C TYR A 30 5.23 23.67 12.41
N TRP A 31 4.25 23.54 13.30
CA TRP A 31 3.73 24.66 14.09
C TRP A 31 4.66 25.03 15.25
N GLU A 32 5.45 24.08 15.75
CA GLU A 32 6.46 24.28 16.78
C GLU A 32 7.73 24.95 16.25
N THR A 33 8.02 24.78 14.95
CA THR A 33 9.28 25.21 14.32
C THR A 33 9.13 26.27 13.25
N SER A 34 7.93 26.42 12.69
CA SER A 34 7.63 27.17 11.47
C SER A 34 8.50 26.74 10.27
N ALA A 35 8.91 25.46 10.21
CA ALA A 35 9.81 24.93 9.19
C ALA A 35 9.29 23.60 8.60
N GLU A 36 9.41 23.45 7.28
CA GLU A 36 9.24 22.16 6.59
C GLU A 36 10.47 21.27 6.81
N GLY A 37 10.30 19.95 6.71
CA GLY A 37 11.41 19.00 6.70
C GLY A 37 11.83 18.47 8.07
N THR A 38 11.12 18.79 9.16
CA THR A 38 11.53 18.34 10.51
C THR A 38 11.64 16.82 10.63
N LEU A 39 10.76 16.07 9.96
CA LEU A 39 10.85 14.62 9.88
C LEU A 39 12.00 14.15 8.99
N ASN A 40 12.22 14.80 7.84
CA ASN A 40 13.35 14.52 6.95
C ASN A 40 14.68 14.67 7.69
N ASP A 41 14.85 15.75 8.44
CA ASP A 41 16.06 16.06 9.21
C ASP A 41 16.28 15.02 10.32
N ALA A 42 15.22 14.67 11.06
CA ALA A 42 15.31 13.66 12.12
C ALA A 42 15.72 12.29 11.57
N VAL A 43 15.14 11.86 10.45
CA VAL A 43 15.48 10.59 9.80
C VAL A 43 16.91 10.63 9.25
N THR A 44 17.30 11.72 8.59
CA THR A 44 18.66 11.91 8.04
C THR A 44 19.70 11.89 9.16
N ALA A 45 19.42 12.51 10.31
CA ALA A 45 20.32 12.48 11.46
C ALA A 45 20.53 11.05 11.98
N ALA A 46 19.48 10.23 12.06
CA ALA A 46 19.60 8.83 12.47
C ALA A 46 20.34 7.96 11.43
N ILE A 47 20.17 8.23 10.14
CA ILE A 47 20.94 7.58 9.07
C ILE A 47 22.43 7.90 9.22
N ASN A 48 22.77 9.19 9.36
CA ASN A 48 24.16 9.64 9.51
C ASN A 48 24.83 9.11 10.78
N ALA A 49 24.05 8.91 11.84
CA ALA A 49 24.51 8.29 13.08
C ALA A 49 24.59 6.75 13.02
N GLY A 50 24.08 6.12 11.95
CA GLY A 50 24.01 4.66 11.84
C GLY A 50 22.99 4.01 12.79
N THR A 51 21.99 4.76 13.25
CA THR A 51 21.03 4.34 14.29
C THR A 51 19.59 4.18 13.79
N LEU A 52 19.32 4.34 12.49
CA LEU A 52 17.94 4.34 11.93
C LEU A 52 17.11 3.13 12.40
N SER A 53 17.60 1.90 12.19
CA SER A 53 16.86 0.67 12.58
C SER A 53 16.59 0.54 14.09
N ASN A 54 17.37 1.27 14.91
CA ASN A 54 17.25 1.33 16.37
C ASN A 54 16.51 2.58 16.85
N THR A 55 15.93 3.37 15.95
CA THR A 55 15.26 4.63 16.26
C THR A 55 13.77 4.54 15.92
N ILE A 56 12.92 5.02 16.83
CA ILE A 56 11.49 5.22 16.64
C ILE A 56 11.23 6.72 16.57
N PHE A 57 10.69 7.19 15.45
CA PHE A 57 10.28 8.58 15.29
C PHE A 57 8.85 8.73 15.81
N LYS A 58 8.72 9.32 17.01
CA LYS A 58 7.42 9.56 17.64
C LYS A 58 6.88 10.91 17.21
N LEU A 59 5.72 10.88 16.55
CA LEU A 59 4.97 12.06 16.14
C LEU A 59 3.94 12.41 17.22
N LYS A 60 3.76 13.71 17.47
CA LYS A 60 2.82 14.24 18.45
C LYS A 60 1.39 14.16 17.90
N PRO A 61 0.37 13.79 18.70
CA PRO A 61 -1.03 13.89 18.29
C PRO A 61 -1.37 15.29 17.74
N TYR A 62 -2.18 15.32 16.68
CA TYR A 62 -2.55 16.53 15.94
C TYR A 62 -1.36 17.31 15.31
N GLY A 63 -0.15 16.76 15.37
CA GLY A 63 1.04 17.35 14.75
C GLY A 63 0.97 17.32 13.23
N THR A 64 1.58 18.33 12.61
CA THR A 64 1.67 18.47 11.15
C THR A 64 3.12 18.41 10.70
N TYR A 65 3.48 17.41 9.90
CA TYR A 65 4.85 17.12 9.46
C TYR A 65 4.94 17.29 7.95
N VAL A 66 5.34 18.49 7.53
CA VAL A 66 5.47 18.83 6.11
C VAL A 66 6.82 18.34 5.62
N LEU A 67 6.83 17.35 4.73
CA LEU A 67 8.06 16.82 4.14
C LEU A 67 8.67 17.85 3.19
N ASN A 68 9.99 18.08 3.21
CA ASN A 68 10.70 18.97 2.27
C ASN A 68 11.37 18.23 1.10
N GLY A 69 11.15 16.92 1.01
CA GLY A 69 11.71 16.02 0.01
C GLY A 69 11.42 14.56 0.36
N SER A 70 11.83 13.64 -0.49
CA SER A 70 11.70 12.20 -0.23
C SER A 70 12.47 11.80 1.03
N ILE A 71 11.87 10.96 1.87
CA ILE A 71 12.61 10.25 2.92
C ILE A 71 13.20 8.99 2.30
N ILE A 72 14.52 8.96 2.14
CA ILE A 72 15.26 7.87 1.48
C ILE A 72 16.01 7.06 2.55
N THR A 73 15.77 5.75 2.61
CA THR A 73 16.44 4.88 3.60
C THR A 73 17.46 3.96 2.94
N PRO A 74 18.61 3.66 3.60
CA PRO A 74 19.58 2.70 3.07
C PRO A 74 19.02 1.26 2.98
N PRO A 75 19.55 0.43 2.06
CA PRO A 75 19.21 -0.99 2.00
C PRO A 75 19.40 -1.71 3.34
N GLY A 76 18.48 -2.61 3.67
CA GLY A 76 18.52 -3.42 4.89
C GLY A 76 18.19 -2.67 6.19
N GLN A 77 17.95 -1.35 6.16
CA GLN A 77 17.54 -0.59 7.35
C GLN A 77 16.02 -0.48 7.48
N THR A 78 15.55 -0.27 8.71
CA THR A 78 14.12 -0.12 9.03
C THR A 78 13.80 1.30 9.49
N LEU A 79 12.92 1.99 8.78
CA LEU A 79 12.30 3.23 9.26
C LEU A 79 11.07 2.89 10.12
N GLU A 80 11.01 3.41 11.34
CA GLU A 80 9.87 3.20 12.24
C GLU A 80 9.30 4.54 12.71
N ILE A 81 8.05 4.82 12.34
CA ILE A 81 7.31 6.04 12.68
C ILE A 81 6.07 5.64 13.49
N THR A 82 5.82 6.32 14.60
CA THR A 82 4.66 6.02 15.44
C THR A 82 4.05 7.28 16.02
N ALA A 83 2.78 7.20 16.41
CA ALA A 83 2.13 8.17 17.26
C ALA A 83 1.31 7.46 18.34
N ASP A 84 0.85 8.22 19.32
CA ASP A 84 -0.10 7.71 20.31
C ASP A 84 -1.43 7.34 19.64
N ASP A 85 -2.19 6.45 20.27
CA ASP A 85 -3.49 6.03 19.74
C ASP A 85 -4.43 7.23 19.57
N ALA A 86 -5.18 7.22 18.47
CA ALA A 86 -6.12 8.28 18.18
C ALA A 86 -7.25 8.30 19.22
N GLY A 87 -7.55 9.48 19.75
CA GLY A 87 -8.73 9.71 20.58
C GLY A 87 -9.94 10.18 19.76
N ASN A 88 -10.97 10.65 20.45
CA ASN A 88 -12.21 11.14 19.86
C ASN A 88 -12.29 12.68 19.74
N THR A 89 -11.16 13.37 19.93
CA THR A 89 -11.06 14.84 19.82
C THR A 89 -10.01 15.26 18.80
N GLN A 90 -10.05 16.51 18.36
CA GLN A 90 -9.04 17.09 17.47
C GLN A 90 -7.63 17.04 18.06
N LEU A 91 -7.47 17.35 19.36
CA LEU A 91 -6.17 17.32 20.05
C LEU A 91 -5.54 15.92 20.11
N THR A 92 -6.36 14.89 19.96
CA THR A 92 -5.97 13.48 19.98
C THR A 92 -6.03 12.85 18.59
N ALA A 93 -6.21 13.65 17.53
CA ALA A 93 -6.25 13.14 16.18
C ALA A 93 -4.87 12.61 15.76
N PRO A 94 -4.80 11.64 14.84
CA PRO A 94 -3.52 11.19 14.28
C PRO A 94 -2.73 12.36 13.70
N PRO A 95 -1.40 12.41 13.88
CA PRO A 95 -0.57 13.37 13.17
C PRO A 95 -0.63 13.16 11.66
N MET A 96 -0.44 14.24 10.92
CA MET A 96 -0.44 14.24 9.46
C MET A 96 0.98 14.42 8.93
N ILE A 97 1.41 13.51 8.06
CA ILE A 97 2.60 13.65 7.23
C ILE A 97 2.13 14.17 5.88
N CYS A 98 2.42 15.44 5.60
CA CYS A 98 1.96 16.15 4.43
C CYS A 98 3.07 16.22 3.38
N TRP A 99 2.70 16.01 2.12
CA TRP A 99 3.65 16.12 1.02
C TRP A 99 3.78 17.56 0.54
N THR A 100 4.96 18.17 0.73
CA THR A 100 5.25 19.48 0.13
C THR A 100 5.91 19.34 -1.22
N ALA A 101 5.68 20.36 -2.04
CA ALA A 101 6.24 20.47 -3.37
C ALA A 101 6.99 21.79 -3.58
N SER A 102 7.00 22.68 -2.58
CA SER A 102 7.59 24.02 -2.66
C SER A 102 9.12 23.96 -2.86
N THR A 103 9.79 23.01 -2.21
CA THR A 103 11.26 22.92 -2.15
C THR A 103 11.83 21.54 -2.50
N ALA A 104 10.97 20.54 -2.72
CA ALA A 104 11.39 19.16 -2.97
C ALA A 104 12.19 19.02 -4.29
N PRO A 105 13.45 18.52 -4.25
CA PRO A 105 14.27 18.33 -5.45
C PRO A 105 13.68 17.30 -6.43
N SER A 106 12.98 16.31 -5.90
CA SER A 106 12.22 15.29 -6.63
C SER A 106 10.88 15.09 -5.95
N LYS A 107 9.82 14.89 -6.74
CA LYS A 107 8.47 14.68 -6.24
C LYS A 107 7.97 13.23 -6.41
N THR A 108 8.82 12.37 -6.97
CA THR A 108 8.42 11.01 -7.37
C THR A 108 7.99 10.15 -6.17
N TYR A 109 8.69 10.27 -5.04
CA TYR A 109 8.45 9.44 -3.85
C TYR A 109 8.29 10.29 -2.59
N LEU A 110 7.25 10.05 -1.78
CA LEU A 110 7.20 10.58 -0.41
C LEU A 110 8.26 9.87 0.44
N PHE A 111 8.26 8.55 0.31
CA PHE A 111 9.13 7.62 1.00
C PHE A 111 9.74 6.68 -0.03
N ASP A 112 11.05 6.60 -0.02
CA ASP A 112 11.84 5.72 -0.87
C ASP A 112 12.63 4.75 0.01
N ILE A 113 12.01 3.58 0.24
CA ILE A 113 12.41 2.68 1.31
C ILE A 113 13.10 1.45 0.71
N ALA A 114 14.43 1.49 0.56
CA ALA A 114 15.20 0.35 0.07
C ALA A 114 15.13 -0.88 1.00
N GLY A 115 14.87 -0.68 2.30
CA GLY A 115 14.79 -1.73 3.31
C GLY A 115 13.36 -2.04 3.76
N SER A 116 13.00 -1.57 4.95
CA SER A 116 11.69 -1.80 5.55
C SER A 116 11.11 -0.53 6.18
N VAL A 117 9.78 -0.45 6.23
CA VAL A 117 9.08 0.63 6.92
C VAL A 117 7.99 0.09 7.82
N LYS A 118 7.88 0.70 9.01
CA LYS A 118 6.80 0.47 9.95
C LYS A 118 6.17 1.81 10.29
N MET A 119 4.86 1.94 10.11
CA MET A 119 4.14 3.13 10.56
C MET A 119 2.89 2.76 11.35
N LYS A 120 2.68 3.48 12.45
CA LYS A 120 1.51 3.27 13.32
C LYS A 120 0.86 4.57 13.75
N ASN A 121 -0.47 4.61 13.71
CA ASN A 121 -1.29 5.72 14.21
C ASN A 121 -1.02 7.07 13.51
N VAL A 122 -0.71 7.08 12.21
CA VAL A 122 -0.41 8.30 11.45
C VAL A 122 -1.34 8.46 10.24
N THR A 123 -1.48 9.69 9.77
CA THR A 123 -2.09 10.00 8.46
C THR A 123 -1.00 10.40 7.48
N ILE A 124 -1.01 9.81 6.29
CA ILE A 124 -0.14 10.18 5.16
C ILE A 124 -1.01 10.86 4.11
N MET A 125 -0.63 12.08 3.73
CA MET A 125 -1.37 12.89 2.76
C MET A 125 -0.52 13.17 1.53
N TRP A 126 -1.06 12.86 0.36
CA TRP A 126 -0.48 13.23 -0.95
C TRP A 126 -0.74 14.69 -1.31
N ALA A 127 -0.82 15.57 -0.31
CA ALA A 127 -1.15 16.98 -0.48
C ALA A 127 -0.34 17.87 0.47
N SER A 128 -0.13 19.12 0.05
CA SER A 128 0.39 20.20 0.89
C SER A 128 -0.70 20.76 1.81
N LEU A 129 -0.30 21.66 2.72
CA LEU A 129 -1.18 22.26 3.72
C LEU A 129 -2.37 23.05 3.15
N ASP A 130 -2.25 23.54 1.93
CA ASP A 130 -3.30 24.24 1.17
C ASP A 130 -4.27 23.27 0.47
N GLY A 131 -4.04 21.96 0.57
CA GLY A 131 -4.82 20.92 -0.10
C GLY A 131 -4.40 20.66 -1.55
N THR A 132 -3.35 21.32 -2.06
CA THR A 132 -2.79 21.02 -3.39
C THR A 132 -2.22 19.62 -3.37
N ARG A 133 -2.70 18.76 -4.28
CA ARG A 133 -2.30 17.36 -4.37
C ARG A 133 -1.13 17.20 -5.33
N TYR A 134 -0.25 16.24 -5.05
CA TYR A 134 0.86 15.93 -5.93
C TYR A 134 0.99 14.43 -6.17
N THR A 135 1.27 14.11 -7.42
CA THR A 135 1.63 12.78 -7.89
C THR A 135 2.88 12.29 -7.18
N SER A 136 2.76 11.22 -6.40
CA SER A 136 3.87 10.58 -5.70
C SER A 136 3.51 9.15 -5.25
N THR A 137 4.46 8.41 -4.70
CA THR A 137 4.23 7.06 -4.14
C THR A 137 5.16 6.77 -2.96
N ILE A 138 4.82 5.74 -2.19
CA ILE A 138 5.68 5.11 -1.20
C ILE A 138 6.31 3.89 -1.87
N ARG A 139 7.57 4.01 -2.29
CA ARG A 139 8.31 2.90 -2.89
C ARG A 139 8.93 2.05 -1.80
N ILE A 140 8.71 0.73 -1.88
CA ILE A 140 9.26 -0.26 -0.95
C ILE A 140 10.10 -1.27 -1.73
N GLY A 141 11.40 -1.29 -1.46
CA GLY A 141 12.41 -1.98 -2.25
C GLY A 141 13.22 -1.00 -3.11
N ASP A 142 14.41 -1.43 -3.54
CA ASP A 142 15.37 -0.59 -4.27
C ASP A 142 15.34 -0.84 -5.79
N SER A 143 15.14 -2.09 -6.20
CA SER A 143 15.07 -2.50 -7.61
C SER A 143 14.31 -3.81 -7.79
N ALA A 144 13.82 -4.05 -9.00
CA ALA A 144 13.24 -5.33 -9.40
C ALA A 144 14.25 -6.51 -9.49
N THR A 145 15.48 -6.33 -8.99
CA THR A 145 16.53 -7.36 -8.97
C THR A 145 17.08 -7.64 -7.57
N VAL A 146 16.66 -6.87 -6.56
CA VAL A 146 17.05 -7.10 -5.16
C VAL A 146 15.94 -7.83 -4.41
N ALA A 147 16.35 -8.77 -3.58
CA ALA A 147 15.47 -9.38 -2.59
C ALA A 147 15.18 -8.39 -1.46
N GLY A 148 13.96 -8.41 -0.93
CA GLY A 148 13.57 -7.60 0.22
C GLY A 148 12.40 -6.68 -0.08
N GLY A 149 12.26 -5.62 0.71
CA GLY A 149 11.09 -4.74 0.68
C GLY A 149 10.00 -5.25 1.61
N ARG A 150 9.83 -4.56 2.74
CA ARG A 150 8.76 -4.87 3.69
C ARG A 150 8.09 -3.60 4.19
N CYS A 151 6.77 -3.61 4.23
CA CYS A 151 6.02 -2.57 4.90
C CYS A 151 5.00 -3.13 5.89
N GLU A 152 4.90 -2.47 7.04
CA GLU A 152 3.92 -2.76 8.08
C GLU A 152 3.21 -1.46 8.45
N PHE A 153 1.90 -1.42 8.25
CA PHE A 153 1.07 -0.27 8.57
C PHE A 153 -0.06 -0.70 9.52
N GLU A 154 -0.14 -0.08 10.69
CA GLU A 154 -1.21 -0.33 11.66
C GLU A 154 -1.92 0.98 12.02
N ASN A 155 -3.25 1.05 11.82
CA ASN A 155 -4.03 2.26 12.10
C ASN A 155 -3.48 3.49 11.34
N VAL A 156 -3.16 3.30 10.06
CA VAL A 156 -2.65 4.36 9.18
C VAL A 156 -3.73 4.78 8.21
N MET A 157 -3.90 6.09 8.06
CA MET A 157 -4.77 6.67 7.04
C MET A 157 -3.94 7.13 5.85
N PHE A 158 -4.31 6.71 4.65
CA PHE A 158 -3.75 7.16 3.38
C PHE A 158 -4.80 8.02 2.68
N ASP A 159 -4.54 9.32 2.57
CA ASP A 159 -5.54 10.29 2.11
C ASP A 159 -5.05 11.11 0.91
N LEU A 160 -6.01 11.59 0.13
CA LEU A 160 -5.82 12.41 -1.07
C LEU A 160 -4.85 11.78 -2.08
N ILE A 161 -4.74 10.46 -2.09
CA ILE A 161 -3.76 9.67 -2.84
C ILE A 161 -3.74 10.12 -4.30
N GLN A 162 -2.58 10.59 -4.77
CA GLN A 162 -2.35 10.89 -6.17
C GLN A 162 -1.05 10.24 -6.60
N GLN A 163 -1.11 9.32 -7.55
CA GLN A 163 0.05 8.62 -8.09
C GLN A 163 0.01 8.69 -9.61
N ALA A 164 1.17 8.48 -10.24
CA ALA A 164 1.24 8.17 -11.66
C ALA A 164 1.99 6.86 -11.84
N SER A 165 1.44 5.95 -12.63
CA SER A 165 2.06 4.71 -13.10
C SER A 165 2.37 3.62 -12.04
N SER A 166 1.83 3.68 -10.81
CA SER A 166 1.93 2.60 -9.80
C SER A 166 0.84 2.66 -8.71
N GLY A 167 1.05 2.10 -7.51
CA GLY A 167 0.16 2.26 -6.36
C GLY A 167 0.58 3.36 -5.40
N ALA A 168 -0.27 3.70 -4.44
CA ALA A 168 0.13 4.51 -3.28
C ALA A 168 1.29 3.84 -2.53
N ILE A 169 1.25 2.51 -2.44
CA ILE A 169 2.40 1.66 -2.17
C ILE A 169 2.85 1.04 -3.48
N GLN A 170 4.13 1.22 -3.79
CA GLN A 170 4.80 0.63 -4.93
C GLN A 170 5.81 -0.42 -4.46
N PRO A 171 5.46 -1.72 -4.54
CA PRO A 171 6.45 -2.79 -4.44
C PRO A 171 7.52 -2.64 -5.53
N PHE A 172 8.79 -2.76 -5.17
CA PHE A 172 9.91 -2.66 -6.11
C PHE A 172 11.09 -3.54 -5.67
N ALA A 173 10.80 -4.84 -5.50
CA ALA A 173 11.76 -5.87 -5.09
C ALA A 173 11.26 -7.28 -5.46
N THR A 174 12.15 -8.28 -5.44
CA THR A 174 11.84 -9.66 -5.83
C THR A 174 11.21 -10.51 -4.72
N HIS A 175 11.07 -10.00 -3.48
CA HIS A 175 10.47 -10.73 -2.35
C HIS A 175 9.71 -9.76 -1.42
N PHE A 176 8.78 -9.02 -1.99
CA PHE A 176 8.05 -7.99 -1.27
C PHE A 176 7.04 -8.56 -0.27
N LYS A 177 6.96 -7.95 0.92
CA LYS A 177 5.97 -8.28 1.96
C LYS A 177 5.24 -7.05 2.48
N GLY A 178 3.93 -6.99 2.26
CA GLY A 178 3.08 -5.90 2.74
C GLY A 178 2.06 -6.38 3.77
N TYR A 179 2.00 -5.70 4.92
CA TYR A 179 1.03 -5.97 5.99
C TYR A 179 0.31 -4.69 6.39
N PHE A 180 -1.01 -4.72 6.32
CA PHE A 180 -1.86 -3.59 6.60
C PHE A 180 -2.96 -4.03 7.56
N LYS A 181 -3.07 -3.34 8.69
CA LYS A 181 -4.05 -3.64 9.72
C LYS A 181 -4.75 -2.37 10.16
N ASN A 182 -6.08 -2.38 10.23
CA ASN A 182 -6.87 -1.22 10.64
C ASN A 182 -6.58 0.03 9.79
N CYS A 183 -6.19 -0.13 8.53
CA CYS A 183 -5.79 1.00 7.68
C CYS A 183 -6.99 1.56 6.90
N TYR A 184 -6.96 2.87 6.64
CA TYR A 184 -8.02 3.56 5.89
C TYR A 184 -7.43 4.23 4.65
N TRP A 185 -7.82 3.79 3.47
CA TRP A 185 -7.40 4.34 2.19
C TRP A 185 -8.56 5.15 1.62
N ARG A 186 -8.36 6.44 1.38
CA ARG A 186 -9.45 7.28 0.89
C ARG A 186 -9.03 8.33 -0.11
N ASN A 187 -10.00 8.72 -0.94
CA ASN A 187 -9.91 9.85 -1.86
C ASN A 187 -8.73 9.74 -2.83
N GLY A 188 -8.45 8.53 -3.29
CA GLY A 188 -7.54 8.30 -4.39
C GLY A 188 -8.25 8.66 -5.68
N THR A 189 -8.00 9.86 -6.15
CA THR A 189 -8.62 10.39 -7.37
C THR A 189 -7.55 10.96 -8.28
N ASP A 190 -7.59 10.68 -9.58
CA ASP A 190 -6.65 11.23 -10.53
C ASP A 190 -7.39 11.64 -11.80
N ALA A 191 -6.84 12.56 -12.59
CA ALA A 191 -7.42 12.95 -13.87
C ALA A 191 -7.67 11.74 -14.81
N HIS A 192 -6.90 10.65 -14.64
CA HIS A 192 -7.06 9.39 -15.33
C HIS A 192 -7.57 8.27 -14.39
N PHE A 193 -8.71 8.53 -13.73
CA PHE A 193 -9.47 7.62 -12.84
C PHE A 193 -9.60 6.17 -13.33
N ARG A 194 -9.50 5.94 -14.64
CA ARG A 194 -9.57 4.61 -15.24
C ARG A 194 -8.36 3.74 -14.98
N TYR A 195 -7.22 4.32 -14.62
CA TYR A 195 -5.99 3.56 -14.56
C TYR A 195 -5.13 3.97 -13.37
N TYR A 196 -5.25 5.19 -12.87
CA TYR A 196 -4.53 5.64 -11.68
C TYR A 196 -5.40 5.58 -10.41
N SER A 197 -4.82 5.97 -9.28
CA SER A 197 -5.41 5.87 -7.93
C SER A 197 -5.61 4.44 -7.41
N ARG A 198 -4.49 3.75 -7.20
CA ARG A 198 -4.44 2.36 -6.74
C ARG A 198 -3.88 2.32 -5.32
N ALA A 199 -4.37 1.46 -4.42
CA ALA A 199 -3.77 1.34 -3.09
C ALA A 199 -2.39 0.67 -3.18
N VAL A 200 -2.32 -0.54 -3.75
CA VAL A 200 -1.06 -1.27 -3.99
C VAL A 200 -0.97 -1.68 -5.44
N SER A 201 0.12 -1.30 -6.10
CA SER A 201 0.39 -1.70 -7.48
C SER A 201 1.86 -1.50 -7.82
N VAL A 202 2.37 -2.30 -8.73
CA VAL A 202 3.74 -2.18 -9.27
C VAL A 202 3.82 -1.08 -10.32
N PRO A 203 5.04 -0.63 -10.70
CA PRO A 203 5.20 0.26 -11.84
C PRO A 203 4.65 -0.35 -13.13
N PHE A 204 4.14 0.51 -14.02
CA PHE A 204 3.81 0.12 -15.39
C PHE A 204 5.00 -0.59 -16.05
N ASP A 205 4.72 -1.69 -16.75
CA ASP A 205 5.70 -2.53 -17.43
C ASP A 205 6.81 -3.13 -16.54
N ALA A 206 6.65 -3.12 -15.21
CA ALA A 206 7.60 -3.77 -14.33
C ALA A 206 7.66 -5.29 -14.56
N GLN A 207 8.88 -5.84 -14.50
CA GLN A 207 9.17 -7.27 -14.57
C GLN A 207 10.11 -7.65 -13.42
N GLY A 208 10.12 -8.92 -13.03
CA GLY A 208 11.01 -9.44 -11.97
C GLY A 208 10.58 -9.08 -10.54
N ILE A 209 9.45 -8.40 -10.36
CA ILE A 209 8.87 -8.16 -9.04
C ILE A 209 8.05 -9.37 -8.63
N HIS A 210 8.25 -9.83 -7.40
CA HIS A 210 7.50 -10.93 -6.81
C HIS A 210 7.05 -10.57 -5.39
N ILE A 211 5.79 -10.87 -5.12
CA ILE A 211 5.10 -10.54 -3.87
C ILE A 211 4.91 -11.83 -3.06
N ASP A 212 5.80 -12.07 -2.10
CA ASP A 212 5.70 -13.22 -1.19
C ASP A 212 4.39 -13.18 -0.39
N THR A 213 4.03 -11.98 0.09
CA THR A 213 2.83 -11.79 0.94
C THR A 213 2.27 -10.39 0.82
N LEU A 214 0.96 -10.29 0.66
CA LEU A 214 0.21 -9.05 0.79
C LEU A 214 -1.04 -9.31 1.64
N SER A 215 -1.14 -8.67 2.80
CA SER A 215 -2.23 -8.92 3.75
C SER A 215 -2.88 -7.63 4.21
N PHE A 216 -4.21 -7.60 4.13
CA PHE A 216 -5.08 -6.56 4.65
C PHE A 216 -6.07 -7.16 5.64
N GLU A 217 -5.99 -6.70 6.90
CA GLU A 217 -6.89 -7.08 7.97
C GLU A 217 -7.63 -5.84 8.47
N ASN A 218 -8.97 -5.89 8.46
CA ASN A 218 -9.81 -4.80 8.94
C ASN A 218 -9.47 -3.45 8.27
N CYS A 219 -9.24 -3.45 6.97
CA CYS A 219 -8.91 -2.25 6.20
C CYS A 219 -10.13 -1.73 5.44
N THR A 220 -10.21 -0.42 5.23
CA THR A 220 -11.23 0.17 4.35
C THR A 220 -10.58 0.89 3.19
N PHE A 221 -11.18 0.74 2.02
CA PHE A 221 -10.79 1.36 0.76
C PHE A 221 -12.01 2.14 0.23
N ALA A 222 -11.89 3.46 0.16
CA ALA A 222 -13.00 4.34 -0.19
C ALA A 222 -12.60 5.30 -1.32
N ASN A 223 -13.39 5.33 -2.40
CA ASN A 223 -13.17 6.25 -3.52
C ASN A 223 -11.77 6.07 -4.13
N LEU A 224 -11.52 4.89 -4.70
CA LEU A 224 -10.29 4.53 -5.40
C LEU A 224 -10.60 4.02 -6.80
N GLY A 225 -9.61 4.08 -7.71
CA GLY A 225 -9.68 3.38 -8.98
C GLY A 225 -9.56 1.87 -8.77
N TYR A 226 -8.52 1.45 -8.05
CA TYR A 226 -8.19 0.06 -7.75
C TYR A 226 -7.73 -0.11 -6.30
N VAL A 227 -7.88 -1.31 -5.75
CA VAL A 227 -7.21 -1.65 -4.48
C VAL A 227 -5.89 -2.36 -4.74
N TYR A 228 -5.93 -3.48 -5.45
CA TYR A 228 -4.74 -4.22 -5.79
C TYR A 228 -4.71 -4.53 -7.28
N MET A 229 -3.65 -4.09 -7.94
CA MET A 229 -3.42 -4.29 -9.36
C MET A 229 -2.00 -4.76 -9.59
N GLN A 230 -1.84 -5.92 -10.21
CA GLN A 230 -0.56 -6.35 -10.77
C GLN A 230 -0.60 -6.25 -12.29
N GLU A 231 0.56 -5.97 -12.87
CA GLU A 231 0.72 -5.80 -14.30
C GLU A 231 1.85 -6.70 -14.78
N LYS A 232 1.75 -7.15 -16.04
CA LYS A 232 2.80 -7.91 -16.73
C LYS A 232 3.33 -9.09 -15.90
N GLY A 233 4.65 -9.10 -15.66
CA GLY A 233 5.44 -10.21 -15.20
C GLY A 233 5.30 -10.57 -13.73
N VAL A 234 4.36 -9.95 -13.03
CA VAL A 234 4.36 -9.86 -11.57
C VAL A 234 3.28 -10.75 -10.98
N TYR A 235 3.66 -11.67 -10.10
CA TYR A 235 2.72 -12.54 -9.39
C TYR A 235 2.86 -12.41 -7.87
N GLY A 236 1.83 -12.89 -7.16
CA GLY A 236 1.79 -12.89 -5.70
C GLY A 236 1.49 -14.27 -5.14
N ASP A 237 2.29 -14.72 -4.16
CA ASP A 237 2.13 -16.05 -3.59
C ASP A 237 0.99 -16.13 -2.60
N ASN A 238 0.88 -15.14 -1.71
CA ASN A 238 -0.06 -15.16 -0.59
C ASN A 238 -0.74 -13.80 -0.43
N VAL A 239 -1.95 -13.68 -0.96
CA VAL A 239 -2.73 -12.44 -0.94
C VAL A 239 -3.97 -12.62 -0.08
N PHE A 240 -4.12 -11.81 0.96
CA PHE A 240 -5.21 -11.92 1.93
C PHE A 240 -5.94 -10.60 2.13
N PHE A 241 -7.26 -10.65 2.03
CA PHE A 241 -8.15 -9.58 2.42
C PHE A 241 -9.18 -10.15 3.39
N ASN A 242 -9.13 -9.75 4.65
CA ASN A 242 -10.07 -10.21 5.64
C ASN A 242 -10.65 -9.04 6.44
N HIS A 243 -11.96 -9.08 6.70
CA HIS A 243 -12.70 -7.98 7.32
C HIS A 243 -12.52 -6.63 6.62
N CYS A 244 -12.32 -6.63 5.30
CA CYS A 244 -12.11 -5.40 4.56
C CYS A 244 -13.43 -4.79 4.07
N THR A 245 -13.47 -3.47 3.95
CA THR A 245 -14.57 -2.75 3.31
C THR A 245 -14.08 -2.07 2.05
N PHE A 246 -14.70 -2.39 0.93
CA PHE A 246 -14.46 -1.80 -0.38
C PHE A 246 -15.66 -0.92 -0.72
N TYR A 247 -15.44 0.38 -0.83
CA TYR A 247 -16.51 1.36 -1.03
C TYR A 247 -16.19 2.28 -2.20
N ASN A 248 -17.11 2.37 -3.17
CA ASN A 248 -16.97 3.21 -4.35
C ASN A 248 -15.64 2.98 -5.07
N ILE A 249 -15.43 1.74 -5.52
CA ILE A 249 -14.26 1.40 -6.32
C ILE A 249 -14.64 1.51 -7.79
N VAL A 250 -13.93 2.39 -8.49
CA VAL A 250 -14.36 2.85 -9.81
C VAL A 250 -14.14 1.79 -10.88
N MET A 251 -12.94 1.24 -10.96
CA MET A 251 -12.54 0.29 -12.00
C MET A 251 -12.64 -1.15 -11.52
N PHE A 252 -11.51 -1.75 -11.15
CA PHE A 252 -11.45 -3.10 -10.59
C PHE A 252 -10.98 -3.05 -9.14
N THR A 253 -11.70 -3.69 -8.22
CA THR A 253 -11.20 -3.76 -6.83
C THR A 253 -9.91 -4.56 -6.77
N LEU A 254 -9.93 -5.74 -7.38
CA LEU A 254 -8.77 -6.62 -7.51
C LEU A 254 -8.59 -6.96 -9.00
N GLU A 255 -7.44 -6.62 -9.58
CA GLU A 255 -7.11 -6.87 -10.99
C GLU A 255 -5.73 -7.50 -11.14
N SER A 256 -5.66 -8.52 -11.99
CA SER A 256 -4.45 -9.16 -12.55
C SER A 256 -4.74 -10.65 -12.73
N GLY A 257 -5.23 -11.29 -11.68
CA GLY A 257 -5.43 -12.73 -11.62
C GLY A 257 -4.17 -13.56 -11.33
N TRP A 258 -2.94 -13.04 -11.36
CA TRP A 258 -1.74 -13.86 -11.11
C TRP A 258 -1.42 -14.02 -9.62
N TRP A 259 -2.33 -14.70 -8.94
CA TRP A 259 -2.24 -15.05 -7.53
C TRP A 259 -2.10 -16.56 -7.40
N HIS A 260 -1.04 -17.03 -6.75
CA HIS A 260 -0.92 -18.45 -6.41
C HIS A 260 -1.95 -18.78 -5.32
N ASN A 261 -1.98 -18.00 -4.24
CA ASN A 261 -3.01 -18.10 -3.22
C ASN A 261 -3.65 -16.73 -2.98
N MET A 262 -4.97 -16.65 -3.15
CA MET A 262 -5.76 -15.47 -2.78
C MET A 262 -6.95 -15.87 -1.92
N TYR A 263 -7.09 -15.20 -0.79
CA TYR A 263 -8.24 -15.37 0.11
C TYR A 263 -8.87 -14.02 0.39
N VAL A 264 -10.15 -13.90 0.05
CA VAL A 264 -10.95 -12.72 0.32
C VAL A 264 -12.15 -13.14 1.15
N THR A 265 -12.14 -12.78 2.43
CA THR A 265 -13.08 -13.31 3.41
C THR A 265 -13.71 -12.23 4.26
N ASN A 266 -14.95 -12.45 4.67
CA ASN A 266 -15.65 -11.63 5.66
C ASN A 266 -15.66 -10.12 5.28
N SER A 267 -15.68 -9.81 3.99
CA SER A 267 -15.48 -8.45 3.48
C SER A 267 -16.76 -7.87 2.86
N LEU A 268 -16.86 -6.55 2.85
CA LEU A 268 -17.98 -5.80 2.29
C LEU A 268 -17.58 -5.15 0.97
N PHE A 269 -18.35 -5.38 -0.08
CA PHE A 269 -18.19 -4.80 -1.40
C PHE A 269 -19.38 -3.91 -1.70
N ILE A 270 -19.18 -2.60 -1.63
CA ILE A 270 -20.24 -1.61 -1.78
C ILE A 270 -19.85 -0.70 -2.94
N ASN A 271 -20.65 -0.70 -4.02
CA ASN A 271 -20.39 0.11 -5.22
C ASN A 271 -19.02 -0.17 -5.85
N THR A 272 -18.65 -1.44 -6.01
CA THR A 272 -17.31 -1.88 -6.48
C THR A 272 -17.27 -2.27 -7.96
N PHE A 273 -18.05 -1.56 -8.78
CA PHE A 273 -18.21 -1.83 -10.22
C PHE A 273 -18.68 -0.55 -10.93
N MET A 274 -18.18 0.61 -10.53
CA MET A 274 -18.80 1.85 -11.00
C MET A 274 -18.60 2.05 -12.50
N PHE A 275 -17.47 1.68 -13.10
CA PHE A 275 -17.27 1.85 -14.54
C PHE A 275 -18.05 0.84 -15.40
N GLY A 276 -18.34 -0.33 -14.84
CA GLY A 276 -19.28 -1.27 -15.39
C GLY A 276 -18.89 -1.90 -16.73
N TYR A 277 -19.93 -2.23 -17.51
CA TYR A 277 -19.82 -2.69 -18.89
C TYR A 277 -19.96 -1.50 -19.86
N VAL A 278 -18.98 -1.32 -20.74
CA VAL A 278 -18.97 -0.31 -21.82
C VAL A 278 -18.99 -1.04 -23.17
N PRO A 279 -20.15 -1.13 -23.85
CA PRO A 279 -20.34 -1.85 -25.10
C PRO A 279 -19.35 -1.59 -26.24
N VAL A 280 -18.76 -0.38 -26.26
CA VAL A 280 -17.86 0.07 -27.33
C VAL A 280 -16.40 -0.34 -27.10
N ALA A 281 -16.09 -0.94 -25.96
CA ALA A 281 -14.76 -1.51 -25.69
C ALA A 281 -14.62 -2.92 -26.28
N ALA A 282 -13.38 -3.36 -26.50
CA ALA A 282 -13.05 -4.59 -27.23
C ALA A 282 -13.69 -5.88 -26.65
N ASP A 283 -13.87 -5.97 -25.33
CA ASP A 283 -14.55 -7.07 -24.63
C ASP A 283 -15.84 -6.61 -23.91
N GLY A 284 -16.14 -5.32 -24.00
CA GLY A 284 -17.26 -4.67 -23.32
C GLY A 284 -17.10 -4.50 -21.80
N VAL A 285 -16.11 -5.12 -21.13
CA VAL A 285 -15.94 -5.03 -19.67
C VAL A 285 -14.94 -3.93 -19.35
N ASN A 286 -15.34 -2.88 -18.62
CA ASN A 286 -14.44 -1.76 -18.29
C ASN A 286 -14.30 -1.53 -16.77
N GLY A 287 -14.76 -2.49 -15.97
CA GLY A 287 -14.64 -2.51 -14.52
C GLY A 287 -15.15 -3.85 -13.98
N GLY A 288 -14.99 -4.10 -12.68
CA GLY A 288 -15.34 -5.37 -12.06
C GLY A 288 -15.10 -5.35 -10.56
N THR A 289 -15.90 -6.05 -9.76
CA THR A 289 -15.48 -6.25 -8.36
C THR A 289 -14.14 -7.00 -8.34
N ILE A 290 -14.00 -8.05 -9.15
CA ILE A 290 -12.76 -8.81 -9.31
C ILE A 290 -12.57 -9.10 -10.80
N SER A 291 -11.33 -9.02 -11.27
CA SER A 291 -10.90 -9.58 -12.56
C SER A 291 -9.85 -10.67 -12.32
N ILE A 292 -10.17 -11.90 -12.76
CA ILE A 292 -9.25 -13.05 -12.68
C ILE A 292 -8.90 -13.44 -14.11
N ALA A 293 -7.67 -13.16 -14.52
CA ALA A 293 -7.14 -13.70 -15.77
C ALA A 293 -6.67 -15.15 -15.57
N PRO A 294 -6.90 -16.03 -16.57
CA PRO A 294 -6.25 -17.34 -16.61
C PRO A 294 -4.75 -17.22 -16.93
N ILE A 295 -3.93 -18.09 -16.34
CA ILE A 295 -2.47 -18.09 -16.53
C ILE A 295 -2.07 -18.50 -17.97
N ASP A 296 -2.92 -19.26 -18.68
CA ASP A 296 -2.59 -19.91 -19.95
C ASP A 296 -3.05 -19.17 -21.21
N THR A 297 -3.58 -17.94 -21.07
CA THR A 297 -4.11 -17.24 -22.25
C THR A 297 -3.02 -16.66 -23.13
N SER A 298 -3.01 -17.15 -24.37
CA SER A 298 -2.46 -16.39 -25.49
C SER A 298 -3.09 -15.00 -25.53
N THR A 299 -2.34 -14.03 -26.03
CA THR A 299 -2.64 -12.59 -26.14
C THR A 299 -3.99 -12.21 -26.78
N ALA A 300 -4.81 -13.19 -27.18
CA ALA A 300 -6.07 -13.01 -27.90
C ALA A 300 -7.31 -12.82 -27.01
N LEU A 301 -7.28 -13.17 -25.71
CA LEU A 301 -8.39 -12.93 -24.80
C LEU A 301 -8.10 -11.73 -23.88
N GLY A 302 -8.38 -10.53 -24.40
CA GLY A 302 -8.78 -9.27 -23.74
C GLY A 302 -8.10 -8.78 -22.46
N ASN A 303 -7.82 -9.64 -21.49
CA ASN A 303 -7.31 -9.32 -20.15
C ASN A 303 -6.05 -10.13 -19.77
N GLY A 304 -5.56 -11.01 -20.65
CA GLY A 304 -4.23 -11.59 -20.51
C GLY A 304 -3.19 -10.56 -20.91
N PHE A 305 -2.44 -9.99 -19.98
CA PHE A 305 -1.31 -9.08 -20.29
C PHE A 305 -0.14 -9.78 -21.03
N GLY A 306 -0.40 -10.91 -21.70
CA GLY A 306 0.52 -11.61 -22.59
C GLY A 306 1.72 -12.22 -21.89
N PHE A 307 1.60 -12.48 -20.59
CA PHE A 307 2.69 -12.99 -19.77
C PHE A 307 2.35 -14.37 -19.22
N VAL A 308 3.38 -15.19 -19.18
CA VAL A 308 3.38 -16.49 -18.52
C VAL A 308 4.33 -16.35 -17.31
N PRO A 309 3.87 -16.55 -16.05
CA PRO A 309 4.71 -16.52 -14.83
C PRO A 309 6.05 -17.18 -15.10
N ASP A 310 7.16 -16.46 -14.92
CA ASP A 310 8.47 -16.75 -15.51
C ASP A 310 8.69 -18.22 -15.90
N TRP A 311 8.39 -18.56 -17.17
CA TRP A 311 8.74 -19.85 -17.78
C TRP A 311 10.19 -19.86 -18.29
N SER A 312 11.00 -18.83 -17.98
CA SER A 312 12.48 -18.87 -18.02
C SER A 312 13.10 -18.86 -16.61
N PRO A 313 12.67 -19.77 -15.74
CA PRO A 313 13.23 -19.93 -14.41
C PRO A 313 14.72 -20.27 -14.54
N LYS A 314 15.52 -19.83 -13.57
CA LYS A 314 16.97 -20.12 -13.52
C LYS A 314 17.30 -21.63 -13.50
N ASP A 315 16.29 -22.49 -13.34
CA ASP A 315 16.38 -23.95 -13.22
C ASP A 315 15.47 -24.77 -14.18
N GLY A 316 14.68 -24.11 -15.06
CA GLY A 316 13.79 -24.78 -16.02
C GLY A 316 12.37 -25.18 -15.54
N VAL A 317 11.91 -24.78 -14.34
CA VAL A 317 10.55 -25.08 -13.81
C VAL A 317 9.67 -23.83 -13.55
N ALA A 318 8.46 -23.77 -14.11
CA ALA A 318 7.52 -22.66 -13.86
C ALA A 318 7.22 -22.50 -12.35
N ASP A 319 7.09 -21.26 -11.87
CA ASP A 319 6.86 -20.98 -10.43
C ASP A 319 5.57 -21.62 -9.88
N PHE A 320 4.50 -21.65 -10.70
CA PHE A 320 3.27 -22.43 -10.47
C PHE A 320 2.39 -22.47 -11.73
N THR A 321 1.44 -23.42 -11.78
CA THR A 321 0.46 -23.63 -12.85
C THR A 321 -0.96 -23.19 -12.45
N GLU A 322 -1.86 -23.03 -13.43
CA GLU A 322 -3.27 -22.72 -13.18
C GLU A 322 -3.94 -23.75 -12.23
N LYS A 323 -3.52 -25.03 -12.29
CA LYS A 323 -4.05 -26.10 -11.44
C LYS A 323 -3.61 -25.99 -9.98
N GLU A 324 -2.54 -25.25 -9.70
CA GLU A 324 -1.98 -25.04 -8.37
C GLU A 324 -2.54 -23.77 -7.71
N ARG A 325 -3.31 -22.93 -8.44
CA ARG A 325 -3.92 -21.74 -7.86
C ARG A 325 -5.04 -22.08 -6.87
N HIS A 326 -5.00 -21.40 -5.73
CA HIS A 326 -6.06 -21.44 -4.72
C HIS A 326 -6.66 -20.05 -4.53
N ILE A 327 -7.82 -19.83 -5.15
CA ILE A 327 -8.56 -18.57 -5.04
C ILE A 327 -9.87 -18.82 -4.29
N LEU A 328 -10.02 -18.21 -3.11
CA LEU A 328 -11.19 -18.36 -2.26
C LEU A 328 -11.88 -17.02 -1.99
N PHE A 329 -13.16 -16.95 -2.30
CA PHE A 329 -14.07 -15.87 -1.91
C PHE A 329 -15.18 -16.47 -1.04
N VAL A 330 -15.23 -16.12 0.24
CA VAL A 330 -16.22 -16.68 1.17
C VAL A 330 -16.68 -15.66 2.21
N ASN A 331 -17.96 -15.73 2.60
CA ASN A 331 -18.57 -14.83 3.57
C ASN A 331 -18.47 -13.34 3.22
N ASN A 332 -18.47 -13.01 1.92
CA ASN A 332 -18.44 -11.63 1.45
C ASN A 332 -19.87 -11.14 1.18
N CYS A 333 -20.13 -9.87 1.50
CA CYS A 333 -21.40 -9.22 1.23
C CYS A 333 -21.24 -8.18 0.13
N TYR A 334 -22.24 -8.08 -0.75
CA TYR A 334 -22.24 -7.16 -1.89
C TYR A 334 -23.45 -6.23 -1.81
N LYS A 335 -23.23 -4.94 -2.12
CA LYS A 335 -24.28 -3.93 -2.17
C LYS A 335 -24.02 -2.97 -3.33
N LEU A 336 -25.09 -2.62 -4.05
CA LEU A 336 -25.13 -1.47 -4.93
C LEU A 336 -26.13 -0.48 -4.35
N ASP A 337 -25.72 0.77 -4.18
CA ASP A 337 -26.62 1.83 -3.76
C ASP A 337 -27.53 2.26 -4.92
N PRO A 338 -28.78 2.70 -4.64
CA PRO A 338 -29.73 3.12 -5.67
C PRO A 338 -29.18 4.16 -6.65
N TRP A 339 -28.41 5.14 -6.15
CA TRP A 339 -27.82 6.18 -7.00
C TRP A 339 -26.86 5.59 -8.05
N LEU A 340 -26.12 4.52 -7.72
CA LEU A 340 -25.21 3.90 -8.67
C LEU A 340 -25.98 3.11 -9.71
N ILE A 341 -27.06 2.44 -9.30
CA ILE A 341 -27.97 1.75 -10.23
C ILE A 341 -28.59 2.76 -11.21
N ASP A 342 -29.06 3.90 -10.70
CA ASP A 342 -29.62 4.99 -11.53
C ASP A 342 -28.56 5.57 -12.48
N TRP A 343 -27.34 5.77 -11.99
CA TRP A 343 -26.22 6.26 -12.80
C TRP A 343 -25.79 5.24 -13.87
N MET A 344 -25.76 3.94 -13.57
CA MET A 344 -25.45 2.90 -14.55
C MET A 344 -26.59 2.68 -15.55
N GLY A 345 -27.82 3.03 -15.18
CA GLY A 345 -29.03 2.89 -15.98
C GLY A 345 -29.35 4.08 -16.90
N TYR A 346 -30.64 4.26 -17.16
CA TYR A 346 -31.22 5.12 -18.21
C TYR A 346 -31.51 6.57 -17.75
N GLY A 347 -30.93 7.03 -16.64
CA GLY A 347 -31.20 8.36 -16.10
C GLY A 347 -30.73 9.50 -17.04
N PRO A 348 -31.27 10.72 -16.90
CA PRO A 348 -30.88 11.88 -17.72
C PRO A 348 -29.39 12.26 -17.57
N ASN A 349 -28.76 11.86 -16.45
CA ASN A 349 -27.33 11.97 -16.16
C ASN A 349 -26.62 10.61 -16.09
N GLY A 350 -27.25 9.55 -16.63
CA GLY A 350 -26.71 8.20 -16.64
C GLY A 350 -25.40 8.10 -17.42
N SER A 351 -24.66 7.01 -17.20
CA SER A 351 -23.40 6.72 -17.88
C SER A 351 -23.54 6.97 -19.38
N PRO A 352 -22.69 7.80 -20.01
CA PRO A 352 -22.78 8.10 -21.44
C PRO A 352 -22.52 6.87 -22.33
N TYR A 353 -22.16 5.74 -21.71
CA TYR A 353 -21.87 4.47 -22.33
C TYR A 353 -22.99 3.43 -22.18
N SER A 354 -24.11 3.75 -21.50
CA SER A 354 -25.26 2.83 -21.44
C SER A 354 -25.91 2.70 -22.83
N LYS A 355 -26.35 1.48 -23.16
CA LYS A 355 -26.55 1.02 -24.55
C LYS A 355 -27.74 1.66 -25.26
N ASP A 356 -28.67 2.28 -24.53
CA ASP A 356 -29.83 2.96 -25.10
C ASP A 356 -30.03 4.31 -24.38
N LYS A 357 -29.94 5.42 -25.12
CA LYS A 357 -30.59 6.68 -24.80
C LYS A 357 -31.80 6.84 -25.70
#